data_AF-A0A4Q3VUZ0-F1
#
_entry.id   AF-A0A4Q3VUZ0-F1
#
_cell.length_a   1.000
_cell.length_b   1.000
_cell.length_c   1.000
_cell.angle_alpha   90.00
_cell.angle_beta   90.00
_cell.angle_gamma   90.00
#
_symmetry.space_group_name_H-M   'P 1'
#
loop_
_entity.id
_entity.type
_entity.pdbx_description
1 polymer ?
#
loop_
_entity_poly.entity_id
_entity_poly.type
_entity_poly.pdbx_seq_one_letter_code
_entity_poly.pdbx_strand_id
1 'polypeptide(L)'
;IKEYPKDAYFSEAGKISRQVGFILEGITRVCYYNNKGEEITKYFIDENNLVVDIESFDNEICSSAYVQALTDCKILCFSKKDWQELLNTIIGWDAIVHRIVAKALIQKVERRSPLVTEDASERYLKFLEIYPNVVNRVPLSYIASYLGITQSSLSRIRKNIH
;
A
#
# COMPACT_ATOMS: atom_id res chain seq x y z
N ILE A 1 15.90 -7.67 -9.12
CA ILE A 1 14.42 -7.76 -8.99
C ILE A 1 14.13 -8.97 -8.12
N LYS A 2 13.25 -8.86 -7.13
CA LYS A 2 12.79 -9.97 -6.29
C LYS A 2 11.33 -10.27 -6.62
N GLU A 3 10.97 -11.54 -6.57
CA GLU A 3 9.60 -12.00 -6.76
C GLU A 3 9.00 -12.34 -5.40
N TYR A 4 7.77 -11.88 -5.18
CA TYR A 4 6.97 -12.19 -4.00
C TYR A 4 5.70 -12.87 -4.48
N PRO A 5 5.51 -14.17 -4.20
CA PRO A 5 4.25 -14.82 -4.56
C PRO A 5 3.11 -14.19 -3.77
N LYS A 6 1.88 -14.37 -4.25
CA LYS A 6 0.68 -13.97 -3.52
C LYS A 6 0.75 -14.42 -2.06
N ASP A 7 0.28 -13.56 -1.17
CA ASP A 7 0.25 -13.69 0.29
C ASP A 7 1.61 -13.60 0.99
N ALA A 8 2.73 -13.52 0.26
CA ALA A 8 4.05 -13.26 0.83
C ALA A 8 4.17 -11.84 1.40
N TYR A 9 5.08 -11.66 2.35
CA TYR A 9 5.30 -10.38 3.02
C TYR A 9 6.59 -9.70 2.53
N PHE A 10 6.44 -8.43 2.13
CA PHE A 10 7.57 -7.54 1.88
C PHE A 10 8.14 -6.96 3.18
N SER A 11 7.25 -6.68 4.15
CA SER A 11 7.58 -6.26 5.52
C SER A 11 6.57 -6.86 6.49
N GLU A 12 7.01 -7.19 7.71
CA GLU A 12 6.19 -7.84 8.72
C GLU A 12 6.25 -7.05 10.03
N ALA A 13 5.12 -6.95 10.73
CA ALA A 13 5.10 -6.30 12.03
C ALA A 13 6.04 -7.01 13.02
N GLY A 14 6.67 -6.23 13.90
CA GLY A 14 7.66 -6.73 14.86
C GLY A 14 9.06 -6.99 14.27
N LYS A 15 9.27 -6.82 12.97
CA LYS A 15 10.59 -6.87 12.33
C LYS A 15 11.04 -5.46 11.93
N ILE A 16 12.35 -5.23 11.86
CA ILE A 16 12.89 -3.99 11.30
C ILE A 16 12.91 -4.13 9.77
N SER A 17 12.24 -3.20 9.08
CA SER A 17 12.30 -3.06 7.64
C SER A 17 13.69 -2.55 7.21
N ARG A 18 14.34 -3.28 6.31
CA ARG A 18 15.71 -2.98 5.83
C ARG A 18 15.79 -2.72 4.33
N GLN A 19 14.65 -2.63 3.67
CA GLN A 19 14.57 -2.52 2.22
C GLN A 19 13.48 -1.54 1.79
N VAL A 20 13.74 -0.89 0.66
CA VAL A 20 12.78 -0.12 -0.11
C VAL A 20 12.60 -0.83 -1.46
N GLY A 21 11.35 -0.86 -1.93
CA GLY A 21 11.00 -1.51 -3.19
C GLY A 21 10.32 -0.53 -4.14
N PHE A 22 10.47 -0.77 -5.44
CA PHE A 22 9.62 -0.20 -6.47
C PHE A 22 8.83 -1.33 -7.13
N ILE A 23 7.49 -1.24 -7.09
CA ILE A 23 6.62 -2.29 -7.61
C ILE A 23 6.56 -2.19 -9.14
N LEU A 24 7.11 -3.20 -9.82
CA LEU A 24 7.08 -3.30 -11.28
C LEU A 24 5.80 -3.96 -11.75
N GLU A 25 5.39 -5.03 -11.07
CA GLU A 25 4.17 -5.80 -11.34
C GLU A 25 3.55 -6.23 -10.02
N GLY A 26 2.22 -6.25 -9.98
CA GLY A 26 1.45 -6.77 -8.86
C GLY A 26 0.94 -5.69 -7.90
N ILE A 27 0.19 -6.14 -6.89
CA ILE A 27 -0.45 -5.27 -5.90
C ILE A 27 -0.06 -5.74 -4.52
N THR A 28 0.29 -4.80 -3.65
CA THR A 28 0.48 -5.04 -2.23
C THR A 28 -0.56 -4.27 -1.41
N ARG A 29 -0.74 -4.69 -0.16
CA ARG A 29 -1.49 -3.93 0.84
C ARG A 29 -0.67 -3.69 2.09
N VAL A 30 -1.01 -2.60 2.77
CA VAL A 30 -0.57 -2.37 4.13
C VAL A 30 -1.71 -2.71 5.07
N CYS A 31 -1.49 -3.63 5.99
CA CYS A 31 -2.50 -4.09 6.95
C CYS A 31 -1.93 -4.22 8.37
N TYR A 32 -2.82 -4.24 9.37
CA TYR A 32 -2.48 -4.46 10.76
C TYR A 32 -3.60 -5.24 11.45
N TYR A 33 -3.31 -5.82 12.61
CA TYR A 33 -4.32 -6.47 13.43
C TYR A 33 -4.78 -5.52 14.54
N ASN A 34 -6.08 -5.38 14.72
CA ASN A 34 -6.62 -4.62 15.84
C ASN A 34 -6.58 -5.43 17.14
N ASN A 35 -6.99 -4.83 18.25
CA ASN A 35 -6.98 -5.47 19.58
C ASN A 35 -7.89 -6.71 19.69
N LYS A 36 -8.78 -6.94 18.71
CA LYS A 36 -9.64 -8.13 18.63
C LYS A 36 -9.04 -9.23 17.74
N GLY A 37 -7.84 -9.02 17.20
CA GLY A 37 -7.21 -9.92 16.24
C GLY A 37 -7.84 -9.85 14.84
N GLU A 38 -8.65 -8.83 14.55
CA GLU A 38 -9.22 -8.65 13.22
C GLU A 38 -8.21 -7.94 12.32
N GLU A 39 -8.06 -8.43 11.09
CA GLU A 39 -7.18 -7.85 10.10
C GLU A 39 -7.82 -6.62 9.45
N ILE A 40 -7.12 -5.48 9.53
CA ILE A 40 -7.57 -4.19 8.99
C ILE A 40 -6.64 -3.78 7.84
N THR A 41 -7.22 -3.53 6.68
CA THR A 41 -6.50 -2.99 5.52
C THR A 41 -6.42 -1.46 5.62
N LYS A 42 -5.20 -0.93 5.63
CA LYS A 42 -4.93 0.51 5.76
C LYS A 42 -4.94 1.22 4.40
N TYR A 43 -4.27 0.63 3.40
CA TYR A 43 -4.26 1.11 2.02
C TYR A 43 -3.60 0.07 1.10
N PHE A 44 -3.72 0.29 -0.22
CA PHE A 44 -3.11 -0.53 -1.25
C PHE A 44 -1.93 0.22 -1.91
N ILE A 45 -1.00 -0.53 -2.47
CA ILE A 45 0.11 -0.02 -3.28
C ILE A 45 0.20 -0.90 -4.53
N ASP A 46 -0.09 -0.32 -5.68
CA ASP A 46 -0.04 -0.97 -6.99
C ASP A 46 1.24 -0.59 -7.76
N GLU A 47 1.32 -1.01 -9.01
CA GLU A 47 2.48 -0.81 -9.87
C GLU A 47 2.89 0.67 -10.00
N ASN A 48 4.18 0.89 -10.27
CA ASN A 48 4.79 2.22 -10.42
C ASN A 48 4.83 3.08 -9.15
N ASN A 49 4.72 2.45 -7.98
CA ASN A 49 4.85 3.10 -6.68
C ASN A 49 5.99 2.49 -5.85
N LEU A 50 6.53 3.29 -4.94
CA LEU A 50 7.45 2.81 -3.92
C LEU A 50 6.68 2.09 -2.81
N VAL A 51 7.25 0.96 -2.38
CA VAL A 51 6.83 0.19 -1.22
C VAL A 51 7.94 0.21 -0.18
N VAL A 52 7.62 0.79 0.98
CA VAL A 52 8.54 0.90 2.10
C VAL A 52 7.72 1.10 3.38
N ASP A 53 8.12 0.42 4.45
CA ASP A 53 7.77 0.86 5.79
C ASP A 53 8.77 1.93 6.22
N ILE A 54 8.47 3.18 5.85
CA ILE A 54 9.39 4.32 6.02
C ILE A 54 9.72 4.58 7.49
N GLU A 55 8.76 4.37 8.38
CA GLU A 55 8.94 4.63 9.81
C GLU A 55 9.93 3.65 10.41
N SER A 56 9.78 2.36 10.07
CA SER A 56 10.73 1.31 10.47
C SER A 56 12.09 1.46 9.79
N PHE A 57 12.10 1.79 8.49
CA PHE A 57 13.31 1.88 7.67
C PHE A 57 14.23 3.04 8.11
N ASP A 58 13.68 4.22 8.35
CA ASP A 58 14.46 5.41 8.71
C ASP A 58 14.88 5.38 10.18
N ASN A 59 13.95 5.08 11.10
CA ASN A 59 14.22 5.13 12.55
C ASN A 59 14.80 3.83 13.13
N GLU A 60 14.92 2.78 12.32
CA GLU A 60 15.39 1.45 12.75
C GLU A 60 14.57 0.82 13.88
N ILE A 61 13.28 1.16 13.93
CA ILE A 61 12.32 0.60 14.86
C ILE A 61 11.56 -0.57 14.23
N CYS A 62 10.90 -1.38 15.05
CA CYS A 62 10.07 -2.47 14.54
C CYS A 62 8.83 -1.93 13.80
N SER A 63 8.51 -2.54 12.67
CA SER A 63 7.30 -2.28 11.90
C SER A 63 6.05 -2.48 12.76
N SER A 64 5.11 -1.54 12.66
CA SER A 64 3.79 -1.60 13.31
C SER A 64 2.71 -2.27 12.43
N ALA A 65 3.03 -2.50 11.15
CA ALA A 65 2.12 -3.03 10.15
C ALA A 65 2.83 -4.06 9.25
N TYR A 66 2.03 -4.79 8.50
CA TYR A 66 2.47 -5.72 7.48
C TYR A 66 2.35 -5.08 6.11
N VAL A 67 3.25 -5.45 5.21
CA VAL A 67 3.15 -5.18 3.78
C VAL A 67 3.06 -6.52 3.07
N GLN A 68 1.87 -6.87 2.59
CA GLN A 68 1.58 -8.18 2.03
C GLN A 68 1.28 -8.08 0.52
N ALA A 69 1.79 -9.01 -0.26
CA ALA A 69 1.46 -9.20 -1.67
C ALA A 69 0.04 -9.76 -1.82
N LEU A 70 -0.81 -9.10 -2.61
CA LEU A 70 -2.19 -9.54 -2.91
C LEU A 70 -2.29 -10.32 -4.22
N THR A 71 -1.30 -10.14 -5.07
CA THR A 71 -1.03 -10.90 -6.29
C THR A 71 0.42 -11.35 -6.27
N ASP A 72 0.85 -12.13 -7.27
CA ASP A 72 2.28 -12.27 -7.52
C ASP A 72 2.85 -10.89 -7.87
N CYS A 73 3.98 -10.56 -7.24
CA CYS A 73 4.61 -9.24 -7.33
C CYS A 73 6.05 -9.36 -7.80
N LYS A 74 6.46 -8.48 -8.71
CA LYS A 74 7.86 -8.24 -9.06
C LYS A 74 8.28 -6.89 -8.51
N ILE A 75 9.26 -6.89 -7.62
CA ILE A 75 9.67 -5.69 -6.90
C ILE A 75 11.17 -5.46 -7.11
N LEU A 76 11.54 -4.27 -7.58
CA LEU A 76 12.92 -3.84 -7.58
C LEU A 76 13.29 -3.39 -6.16
N CYS A 77 14.02 -4.23 -5.43
CA CYS A 77 14.38 -3.98 -4.04
C CYS A 77 15.80 -3.42 -3.93
N PHE A 78 15.97 -2.44 -3.04
CA PHE A 78 17.23 -1.88 -2.62
C PHE A 78 17.38 -2.07 -1.12
N SER A 79 18.56 -2.46 -0.65
CA SER A 79 18.86 -2.40 0.78
C SER A 79 18.99 -0.94 1.22
N LYS A 80 18.90 -0.66 2.52
CA LYS A 80 19.15 0.69 3.07
C LYS A 80 20.50 1.24 2.62
N LYS A 81 21.53 0.40 2.62
CA LYS A 81 22.88 0.76 2.17
C LYS A 81 22.90 1.13 0.69
N ASP A 82 22.36 0.26 -0.17
CA ASP A 82 22.37 0.50 -1.62
C ASP A 82 21.53 1.73 -1.96
N TRP A 83 20.42 1.95 -1.25
CA TRP A 83 19.58 3.13 -1.44
C TRP A 83 20.33 4.44 -1.11
N GLN A 84 21.08 4.45 0.00
CA GLN A 84 21.93 5.59 0.36
C GLN A 84 23.08 5.80 -0.63
N GLU A 85 23.68 4.73 -1.12
CA GLU A 85 24.75 4.79 -2.12
C GLU A 85 24.26 5.37 -3.45
N LEU A 86 23.05 5.02 -3.89
CA LEU A 86 22.43 5.60 -5.09
C LEU A 86 22.25 7.12 -4.97
N LEU A 87 21.87 7.63 -3.79
CA LEU A 87 21.75 9.07 -3.52
C LEU A 87 23.10 9.78 -3.70
N ASN A 88 24.20 9.14 -3.31
CA ASN A 88 25.53 9.73 -3.41
C ASN A 88 26.19 9.57 -4.80
N THR A 89 25.78 8.56 -5.57
CA THR A 89 26.49 8.15 -6.79
C THR A 89 25.82 8.64 -8.07
N ILE A 90 24.48 8.70 -8.08
CA ILE A 90 23.72 9.09 -9.28
C ILE A 90 23.30 10.56 -9.14
N ILE A 91 23.94 11.42 -9.94
CA ILE A 91 23.58 12.84 -10.04
C ILE A 91 22.11 12.96 -10.46
N GLY A 92 21.29 13.61 -9.63
CA GLY A 92 19.86 13.80 -9.87
C GLY A 92 18.95 12.72 -9.29
N TRP A 93 19.50 11.68 -8.61
CA TRP A 93 18.68 10.67 -7.94
C TRP A 93 17.79 11.27 -6.85
N ASP A 94 18.31 12.21 -6.05
CA ASP A 94 17.52 12.95 -5.07
C ASP A 94 16.28 13.61 -5.67
N ALA A 95 16.40 14.21 -6.85
CA ALA A 95 15.27 14.86 -7.52
C ALA A 95 14.21 13.84 -7.96
N ILE A 96 14.64 12.67 -8.45
CA ILE A 96 13.74 11.56 -8.82
C ILE A 96 13.01 11.05 -7.57
N VAL A 97 13.76 10.72 -6.51
CA VAL A 97 13.20 10.23 -5.25
C VAL A 97 12.25 11.26 -4.65
N HIS A 98 12.64 12.53 -4.61
CA HIS A 98 11.81 13.62 -4.12
C HIS A 98 10.49 13.71 -4.89
N ARG A 99 10.52 13.62 -6.23
CA ARG A 99 9.29 13.63 -7.04
C ARG A 99 8.40 12.43 -6.77
N ILE A 100 8.96 11.24 -6.58
CA ILE A 100 8.19 10.03 -6.24
C ILE A 100 7.55 10.17 -4.84
N VAL A 101 8.34 10.59 -3.85
CA VAL A 101 7.86 10.80 -2.47
C VAL A 101 6.81 11.90 -2.42
N ALA A 102 7.01 13.02 -3.11
CA ALA A 102 6.04 14.11 -3.18
C ALA A 102 4.71 13.64 -3.78
N LYS A 103 4.75 12.88 -4.89
CA LYS A 103 3.55 12.28 -5.49
C LYS A 103 2.83 11.36 -4.50
N ALA A 104 3.58 10.48 -3.81
CA ALA A 104 3.01 9.58 -2.82
C ALA A 104 2.41 10.33 -1.60
N LEU A 105 3.02 11.44 -1.18
CA LEU A 105 2.52 12.28 -0.09
C LEU A 105 1.22 13.01 -0.49
N ILE A 106 1.16 13.58 -1.69
CA ILE A 106 -0.06 14.22 -2.22
C ILE A 106 -1.21 13.21 -2.24
N GLN A 107 -0.98 12.02 -2.81
CA GLN A 107 -1.98 10.94 -2.80
C GLN A 107 -2.41 10.54 -1.38
N LYS A 108 -1.48 10.46 -0.42
CA LYS A 108 -1.79 10.16 0.98
C LYS A 108 -2.63 11.26 1.66
N VAL A 109 -2.42 12.52 1.30
CA VAL A 109 -3.20 13.66 1.83
C VAL A 109 -4.60 13.66 1.25
N GLU A 110 -4.73 13.50 -0.07
CA GLU A 110 -6.03 13.42 -0.76
C GLU A 110 -6.89 12.26 -0.21
N ARG A 111 -6.28 11.11 0.09
CA ARG A 111 -6.95 9.94 0.69
C ARG A 111 -7.52 10.19 2.10
N ARG A 112 -6.98 11.13 2.87
CA ARG A 112 -7.45 11.43 4.24
C ARG A 112 -8.66 12.35 4.29
N SER A 113 -8.97 13.04 3.19
CA SER A 113 -9.82 14.24 3.21
C SER A 113 -11.36 14.02 3.28
N PRO A 114 -11.95 12.81 3.13
CA PRO A 114 -13.41 12.73 3.30
C PRO A 114 -13.98 11.53 4.06
N LEU A 115 -13.16 10.68 4.70
CA LEU A 115 -13.64 9.47 5.41
C LEU A 115 -14.67 9.73 6.54
N VAL A 116 -14.83 10.96 7.01
CA VAL A 116 -15.71 11.29 8.16
C VAL A 116 -17.13 11.70 7.74
N THR A 117 -17.36 12.15 6.50
CA THR A 117 -18.65 12.70 6.07
C THR A 117 -19.37 11.89 5.00
N GLU A 118 -18.73 10.85 4.45
CA GLU A 118 -19.24 10.11 3.28
C GLU A 118 -19.97 8.82 3.63
N ASP A 119 -21.02 8.52 2.87
CA ASP A 119 -21.68 7.23 2.94
C ASP A 119 -20.84 6.10 2.29
N ALA A 120 -21.24 4.85 2.52
CA ALA A 120 -20.48 3.69 2.06
C ALA A 120 -20.37 3.60 0.52
N SER A 121 -21.35 4.12 -0.22
CA SER A 121 -21.37 4.11 -1.70
C SER A 121 -20.40 5.16 -2.24
N GLU A 122 -20.42 6.36 -1.67
CA GLU A 122 -19.47 7.43 -2.01
C GLU A 122 -18.03 6.99 -1.78
N ARG A 123 -17.74 6.37 -0.63
CA ARG A 123 -16.41 5.82 -0.35
C ARG A 123 -15.98 4.76 -1.36
N TYR A 124 -16.91 3.93 -1.84
CA TYR A 124 -16.61 2.95 -2.88
C TYR A 124 -16.35 3.61 -4.24
N LEU A 125 -17.13 4.61 -4.65
CA LEU A 125 -16.89 5.34 -5.90
C LEU A 125 -15.51 6.01 -5.89
N LYS A 126 -15.14 6.67 -4.78
CA LYS A 126 -13.79 7.22 -4.60
C LYS A 126 -12.70 6.17 -4.62
N PHE A 127 -12.96 4.98 -4.08
CA PHE A 127 -12.02 3.87 -4.17
C PHE A 127 -11.76 3.46 -5.63
N LEU A 128 -12.77 3.50 -6.51
CA LEU A 128 -12.59 3.23 -7.94
C LEU A 128 -11.70 4.26 -8.63
N GLU A 129 -11.83 5.54 -8.25
CA GLU A 129 -11.01 6.63 -8.77
C GLU A 129 -9.56 6.55 -8.28
N ILE A 130 -9.36 6.24 -6.99
CA ILE A 130 -8.04 6.21 -6.35
C ILE A 130 -7.28 4.93 -6.73
N TYR A 131 -7.98 3.80 -6.86
CA TYR A 131 -7.38 2.49 -7.12
C TYR A 131 -8.03 1.75 -8.30
N PRO A 132 -8.02 2.34 -9.50
CA PRO A 132 -8.64 1.73 -10.68
C PRO A 132 -8.03 0.37 -11.04
N ASN A 133 -6.72 0.19 -10.79
CA ASN A 133 -6.01 -1.06 -11.04
C ASN A 133 -6.28 -2.13 -9.97
N VAL A 134 -6.78 -1.76 -8.79
CA VAL A 134 -6.89 -2.70 -7.65
C VAL A 134 -8.25 -3.38 -7.62
N VAL A 135 -9.33 -2.65 -7.92
CA VAL A 135 -10.72 -3.09 -7.67
C VAL A 135 -11.05 -4.50 -8.18
N ASN A 136 -10.53 -4.88 -9.35
CA ASN A 136 -10.85 -6.16 -9.99
C ASN A 136 -9.78 -7.24 -9.77
N ARG A 137 -8.68 -6.91 -9.10
CA ARG A 137 -7.52 -7.80 -8.93
C ARG A 137 -7.34 -8.30 -7.50
N VAL A 138 -8.07 -7.75 -6.54
CA VAL A 138 -7.94 -8.12 -5.11
C VAL A 138 -9.24 -8.66 -4.52
N PRO A 139 -9.17 -9.49 -3.46
CA PRO A 139 -10.35 -9.97 -2.75
C PRO A 139 -11.24 -8.83 -2.23
N LEU A 140 -12.55 -9.01 -2.40
CA LEU A 140 -13.55 -8.01 -1.99
C LEU A 140 -13.54 -7.75 -0.47
N SER A 141 -13.13 -8.74 0.32
CA SER A 141 -12.96 -8.61 1.77
C SER A 141 -11.94 -7.53 2.15
N TYR A 142 -10.84 -7.41 1.41
CA TYR A 142 -9.80 -6.40 1.68
C TYR A 142 -10.27 -5.00 1.30
N ILE A 143 -11.04 -4.88 0.22
CA ILE A 143 -11.67 -3.61 -0.17
C ILE A 143 -12.70 -3.19 0.88
N ALA A 144 -13.54 -4.13 1.35
CA ALA A 144 -14.52 -3.86 2.38
C ALA A 144 -13.87 -3.42 3.70
N SER A 145 -12.77 -4.09 4.10
CA SER A 145 -11.93 -3.72 5.25
C SER A 145 -11.38 -2.30 5.13
N TYR A 146 -10.84 -1.92 3.97
CA TYR A 146 -10.38 -0.56 3.68
C TYR A 146 -11.50 0.49 3.79
N LEU A 147 -12.71 0.16 3.31
CA LEU A 147 -13.87 1.05 3.32
C LEU A 147 -14.60 1.12 4.68
N GLY A 148 -14.18 0.32 5.65
CA GLY A 148 -14.83 0.23 6.97
C GLY A 148 -16.25 -0.33 6.91
N ILE A 149 -16.53 -1.24 5.96
CA ILE A 149 -17.84 -1.89 5.80
C ILE A 149 -17.70 -3.40 5.70
N THR A 150 -18.83 -4.11 5.79
CA THR A 150 -18.83 -5.56 5.59
C THR A 150 -18.72 -5.92 4.10
N GLN A 151 -18.18 -7.11 3.79
CA GLN A 151 -18.13 -7.63 2.43
C GLN A 151 -19.53 -7.76 1.80
N SER A 152 -20.55 -8.11 2.61
CA SER A 152 -21.95 -8.19 2.15
C SER A 152 -22.52 -6.82 1.82
N SER A 153 -22.24 -5.78 2.63
CA SER A 153 -22.59 -4.39 2.33
C SER A 153 -21.96 -3.94 1.01
N LEU A 154 -20.66 -4.17 0.83
CA LEU A 154 -19.97 -3.82 -0.41
C LEU A 154 -20.53 -4.56 -1.63
N SER A 155 -20.90 -5.83 -1.47
CA SER A 155 -21.53 -6.62 -2.54
C SER A 155 -22.87 -6.02 -2.97
N ARG A 156 -23.67 -5.49 -2.04
CA ARG A 156 -24.94 -4.81 -2.34
C ARG A 156 -24.70 -3.48 -3.07
N ILE A 157 -23.75 -2.67 -2.60
CA ILE A 157 -23.38 -1.40 -3.24
C ILE A 157 -22.98 -1.62 -4.71
N ARG A 158 -22.12 -2.62 -4.97
CA ARG A 158 -21.70 -2.97 -6.33
C ARG A 158 -22.85 -3.36 -7.26
N LYS A 159 -23.90 -3.99 -6.73
CA LYS A 159 -25.10 -4.36 -7.51
C LYS A 159 -26.04 -3.20 -7.79
N ASN A 160 -25.96 -2.11 -7.02
CA ASN A 160 -26.83 -0.95 -7.19
C ASN A 160 -26.22 0.11 -8.12
N ILE A 161 -24.90 0.08 -8.32
CA ILE A 161 -24.15 0.99 -9.19
C ILE A 161 -24.07 0.44 -10.64
N HIS A 162 -24.29 -0.87 -10.81
CA HIS A 162 -24.38 -1.55 -12.11
C HIS A 162 -25.83 -1.91 -12.41
#